data_AF-A0A183KJT7-F1
#
_entry.id   AF-A0A183KJT7-F1
#
_cell.length_a   1.000
_cell.length_b   1.000
_cell.length_c   1.000
_cell.angle_alpha   90.00
_cell.angle_beta   90.00
_cell.angle_gamma   90.00
#
_symmetry.space_group_name_H-M   'P 1'
#
loop_
_entity.id
_entity.type
_entity.pdbx_description
1 polymer ?
#
loop_
_entity_poly.entity_id
_entity_poly.type
_entity_poly.pdbx_seq_one_letter_code
_entity_poly.pdbx_strand_id
1 'polypeptide(L)'
;MPDTTPAEAMPTVSATGTPAVQQQQAQPNKWGMLKAFAFRLLTAYFVLNLFRRPSPNQMDPSKTVIPATNLYQSGSMMDLFVYLSEDPTFHSFNNSNALFWYEPNITYGDWNGGPGGDGSYSKISKIQCSQFPNLMSNGSLYIHVYFVKPGFSPDPNTGNNYSLKYTVYKSKMLTRYKRRRLSRTTNLITGHTDSHPDLVADSSTPSDVQYLPPITHWHPNLTINLVDDHSPWVKGSVPVPLDQFIEFYSPTNEYYPVVYLNDYWNLNEDYKPVNETTPILPIHITLAPLSLFKWQLYAAQTAKKTWFNQLMATSMLPSENENDEEQDTIKKALIETNPLLLAVTVVVSIVHSVFELLAFKNGEFNKSCHISLLTSCFHAGLKQILF
;
A
#
# COMPACT_ATOMS: atom_id res chain seq x y z
N MET A 1 -13.62 -72.78 67.45
CA MET A 1 -12.69 -72.84 66.30
C MET A 1 -13.00 -71.65 65.40
N PRO A 2 -12.00 -70.83 65.08
CA PRO A 2 -12.16 -69.39 64.87
C PRO A 2 -12.44 -69.04 63.41
N ASP A 3 -13.03 -67.86 63.16
CA ASP A 3 -12.48 -67.00 62.12
C ASP A 3 -12.72 -65.51 62.41
N THR A 4 -11.61 -64.79 62.24
CA THR A 4 -11.27 -63.36 62.32
C THR A 4 -12.10 -62.52 61.32
N THR A 5 -12.43 -61.22 61.45
CA THR A 5 -11.70 -59.98 61.82
C THR A 5 -12.72 -58.79 61.73
N PRO A 6 -12.40 -57.49 61.99
CA PRO A 6 -13.20 -56.65 62.90
C PRO A 6 -13.86 -55.37 62.32
N ALA A 7 -14.85 -54.92 63.09
CA ALA A 7 -15.37 -53.57 63.36
C ALA A 7 -15.02 -52.37 62.44
N GLU A 8 -16.07 -51.82 61.83
CA GLU A 8 -16.16 -50.53 61.17
C GLU A 8 -16.72 -49.48 62.15
N ALA A 9 -16.03 -48.35 62.30
CA ALA A 9 -16.54 -47.17 63.00
C ALA A 9 -15.96 -45.89 62.38
N MET A 10 -16.84 -45.02 61.86
CA MET A 10 -16.57 -43.59 61.67
C MET A 10 -16.91 -42.83 62.97
N PRO A 11 -16.33 -41.64 63.27
CA PRO A 11 -16.79 -40.38 62.64
C PRO A 11 -15.72 -39.27 62.39
N THR A 12 -16.08 -38.32 61.51
CA THR A 12 -15.71 -36.89 61.28
C THR A 12 -14.63 -36.22 62.18
N VAL A 13 -13.74 -35.31 61.75
CA VAL A 13 -13.88 -33.97 61.11
C VAL A 13 -12.47 -33.49 60.64
N SER A 14 -12.30 -32.78 59.50
CA SER A 14 -11.60 -31.46 59.35
C SER A 14 -11.26 -31.10 57.90
N ALA A 15 -11.16 -29.79 57.63
CA ALA A 15 -11.28 -29.14 56.33
C ALA A 15 -9.95 -28.76 55.64
N THR A 16 -10.04 -28.58 54.32
CA THR A 16 -9.25 -27.68 53.42
C THR A 16 -7.76 -27.94 53.16
N GLY A 17 -7.39 -28.15 51.88
CA GLY A 17 -6.02 -28.02 51.37
C GLY A 17 -5.87 -28.46 49.91
N THR A 18 -5.73 -27.50 48.99
CA THR A 18 -5.50 -27.62 47.53
C THR A 18 -4.22 -28.38 47.15
N PRO A 19 -4.20 -29.22 46.08
CA PRO A 19 -2.97 -29.78 45.52
C PRO A 19 -2.32 -28.85 44.47
N ALA A 20 -1.00 -28.71 44.56
CA ALA A 20 -0.14 -27.94 43.68
C ALA A 20 0.08 -28.63 42.31
N VAL A 21 0.07 -27.85 41.23
CA VAL A 21 0.48 -28.29 39.88
C VAL A 21 1.96 -27.99 39.69
N GLN A 22 2.76 -29.03 39.46
CA GLN A 22 4.17 -28.93 39.04
C GLN A 22 4.25 -28.35 37.62
N GLN A 23 4.97 -27.23 37.47
CA GLN A 23 5.27 -26.62 36.18
C GLN A 23 6.62 -27.16 35.68
N GLN A 24 6.58 -27.93 34.60
CA GLN A 24 7.76 -28.49 33.95
C GLN A 24 8.39 -27.43 33.05
N GLN A 25 9.60 -26.97 33.39
CA GLN A 25 10.36 -25.98 32.61
C GLN A 25 10.79 -26.60 31.26
N ALA A 26 10.18 -26.14 30.17
CA ALA A 26 10.66 -26.38 28.82
C ALA A 26 11.93 -25.55 28.56
N GLN A 27 13.00 -26.21 28.10
CA GLN A 27 14.24 -25.55 27.70
C GLN A 27 14.00 -24.50 26.60
N PRO A 28 14.66 -23.32 26.65
CA PRO A 28 14.50 -22.29 25.64
C PRO A 28 15.02 -22.78 24.29
N ASN A 29 14.15 -22.73 23.27
CA ASN A 29 14.42 -23.19 21.92
C ASN A 29 15.47 -22.29 21.25
N LYS A 30 16.75 -22.69 21.35
CA LYS A 30 17.92 -21.97 20.79
C LYS A 30 17.77 -21.65 19.30
N TRP A 31 17.01 -22.46 18.57
CA TRP A 31 16.69 -22.24 17.16
C TRP A 31 15.75 -21.05 16.92
N GLY A 32 14.76 -20.86 17.80
CA GLY A 32 13.87 -19.70 17.77
C GLY A 32 14.62 -18.40 18.07
N MET A 33 15.59 -18.46 18.98
CA MET A 33 16.45 -17.33 19.33
C MET A 33 17.41 -16.97 18.19
N LEU A 34 17.99 -17.95 17.51
CA LEU A 34 18.83 -17.74 16.33
C LEU A 34 18.03 -17.14 15.17
N LYS A 35 16.80 -17.61 14.92
CA LYS A 35 15.90 -17.06 13.91
C LYS A 35 15.55 -15.59 14.21
N ALA A 36 15.25 -15.27 15.48
CA ALA A 36 14.99 -13.90 15.92
C ALA A 36 16.22 -13.00 15.79
N PHE A 37 17.42 -13.51 16.10
CA PHE A 37 18.67 -12.78 15.94
C PHE A 37 19.01 -12.52 14.47
N ALA A 38 18.84 -13.52 13.61
CA ALA A 38 19.03 -13.36 12.17
C ALA A 38 18.05 -12.35 11.57
N PHE A 39 16.77 -12.40 11.97
CA PHE A 39 15.77 -11.43 11.55
C PHE A 39 16.13 -10.00 12.00
N ARG A 40 16.61 -9.83 13.24
CA ARG A 40 17.08 -8.54 13.77
C ARG A 40 18.34 -8.03 13.07
N LEU A 41 19.30 -8.90 12.73
CA LEU A 41 20.49 -8.54 11.96
C LEU A 41 20.11 -8.09 10.55
N LEU A 42 19.13 -8.76 9.94
CA LEU A 42 18.63 -8.43 8.60
C LEU A 42 17.83 -7.12 8.62
N THR A 43 17.04 -6.87 9.67
CA THR A 43 16.31 -5.61 9.88
C THR A 43 17.28 -4.45 10.15
N ALA A 44 18.32 -4.68 10.97
CA ALA A 44 19.37 -3.69 11.22
C ALA A 44 20.21 -3.42 9.97
N TYR A 45 20.54 -4.46 9.18
CA TYR A 45 21.18 -4.30 7.87
C TYR A 45 20.30 -3.48 6.93
N PHE A 46 18.99 -3.74 6.88
CA PHE A 46 18.06 -3.00 6.04
C PHE A 46 17.93 -1.52 6.46
N VAL A 47 17.84 -1.24 7.77
CA VAL A 47 17.82 0.12 8.33
C VAL A 47 19.15 0.83 8.08
N LEU A 48 20.28 0.16 8.28
CA LEU A 48 21.61 0.69 7.97
C LEU A 48 21.82 0.89 6.46
N ASN A 49 21.15 0.12 5.61
CA ASN A 49 21.19 0.30 4.16
C ASN A 49 20.30 1.46 3.69
N LEU A 50 19.22 1.76 4.43
CA LEU A 50 18.40 2.97 4.24
C LEU A 50 19.13 4.25 4.68
N PHE A 51 20.01 4.17 5.69
CA PHE A 51 20.84 5.29 6.15
C PHE A 51 22.24 5.34 5.51
N ARG A 52 22.66 4.29 4.80
CA ARG A 52 23.80 4.37 3.90
C ARG A 52 23.39 5.26 2.74
N ARG A 53 23.96 6.47 2.72
CA ARG A 53 24.08 7.22 1.47
C ARG A 53 24.67 6.24 0.44
N PRO A 54 24.09 6.11 -0.76
CA PRO A 54 24.74 5.33 -1.80
C PRO A 54 26.17 5.85 -1.89
N SER A 55 27.15 4.95 -1.75
CA SER A 55 28.52 5.31 -2.12
C SER A 55 28.43 5.96 -3.50
N PRO A 56 29.08 7.11 -3.74
CA PRO A 56 29.16 7.61 -5.09
C PRO A 56 29.71 6.45 -5.91
N ASN A 57 28.92 5.95 -6.86
CA ASN A 57 29.41 5.00 -7.85
C ASN A 57 30.77 5.56 -8.28
N GLN A 58 31.83 4.74 -8.20
CA GLN A 58 33.12 5.13 -8.74
C GLN A 58 32.90 5.38 -10.22
N MET A 59 32.65 6.64 -10.55
CA MET A 59 32.44 7.12 -11.90
C MET A 59 33.81 7.24 -12.53
N ASP A 60 33.93 6.56 -13.67
CA ASP A 60 35.04 6.69 -14.59
C ASP A 60 35.31 8.19 -14.85
N PRO A 61 36.48 8.75 -14.51
CA PRO A 61 36.77 10.18 -14.57
C PRO A 61 36.79 10.75 -16.00
N SER A 62 36.53 9.92 -17.01
CA SER A 62 36.49 10.27 -18.43
C SER A 62 35.11 10.71 -18.95
N LYS A 63 34.03 10.57 -18.17
CA LYS A 63 32.67 11.03 -18.57
C LYS A 63 32.19 12.15 -17.65
N THR A 64 32.11 13.37 -18.19
CA THR A 64 31.38 14.48 -17.57
C THR A 64 29.89 14.17 -17.59
N VAL A 65 29.39 13.60 -16.51
CA VAL A 65 27.96 13.34 -16.35
C VAL A 65 27.29 14.63 -15.90
N ILE A 66 26.57 15.29 -16.81
CA ILE A 66 25.82 16.51 -16.50
C ILE A 66 24.49 16.09 -15.86
N PRO A 67 24.18 16.51 -14.62
CA PRO A 67 22.87 16.25 -14.04
C PRO A 67 21.77 16.97 -14.83
N ALA A 68 20.65 16.29 -15.02
CA ALA A 68 19.48 16.86 -15.64
C ALA A 68 18.71 17.73 -14.64
N THR A 69 18.07 18.78 -15.15
CA THR A 69 17.23 19.69 -14.38
C THR A 69 15.75 19.47 -14.69
N ASN A 70 14.86 19.79 -13.76
CA ASN A 70 13.42 19.74 -14.05
C ASN A 70 13.08 20.79 -15.11
N LEU A 71 12.30 20.39 -16.12
CA LEU A 71 11.81 21.28 -17.16
C LEU A 71 10.92 22.41 -16.58
N TYR A 72 10.17 22.10 -15.52
CA TYR A 72 9.31 23.06 -14.84
C TYR A 72 9.94 23.47 -13.51
N GLN A 73 10.20 24.77 -13.37
CA GLN A 73 10.68 25.34 -12.12
C GLN A 73 9.53 25.55 -11.14
N SER A 74 9.82 25.57 -9.84
CA SER A 74 8.83 25.93 -8.82
C SER A 74 8.17 27.27 -9.16
N GLY A 75 6.85 27.34 -9.06
CA GLY A 75 6.07 28.51 -9.45
C GLY A 75 5.66 28.56 -10.93
N SER A 76 6.05 27.59 -11.75
CA SER A 76 5.61 27.53 -13.14
C SER A 76 4.11 27.20 -13.22
N MET A 77 3.38 27.93 -14.05
CA MET A 77 1.96 27.65 -14.30
C MET A 77 1.78 26.49 -15.28
N MET A 78 0.72 25.71 -15.08
CA MET A 78 0.32 24.57 -15.88
C MET A 78 -1.20 24.52 -15.98
N ASP A 79 -1.72 24.00 -17.09
CA ASP A 79 -3.13 23.65 -17.25
C ASP A 79 -3.27 22.13 -17.22
N LEU A 80 -4.25 21.64 -16.46
CA LEU A 80 -4.57 20.22 -16.35
C LEU A 80 -5.74 19.88 -17.27
N PHE A 81 -5.56 18.84 -18.07
CA PHE A 81 -6.61 18.20 -18.85
C PHE A 81 -6.69 16.72 -18.48
N VAL A 82 -7.88 16.27 -18.10
CA VAL A 82 -8.16 14.87 -17.78
C VAL A 82 -9.20 14.34 -18.76
N TYR A 83 -8.85 13.27 -19.45
CA TYR A 83 -9.75 12.56 -20.36
C TYR A 83 -10.02 11.14 -19.85
N LEU A 84 -11.21 10.63 -20.18
CA LEU A 84 -11.60 9.24 -19.92
C LEU A 84 -11.80 8.52 -21.25
N SER A 85 -11.22 7.34 -21.38
CA SER A 85 -11.39 6.51 -22.58
C SER A 85 -11.24 5.02 -22.27
N GLU A 86 -11.79 4.15 -23.12
CA GLU A 86 -11.59 2.69 -23.00
C GLU A 86 -10.23 2.24 -23.56
N ASP A 87 -9.55 3.11 -24.31
CA ASP A 87 -8.28 2.82 -24.95
C ASP A 87 -7.09 3.13 -24.01
N PRO A 88 -6.01 2.35 -24.07
CA PRO A 88 -4.81 2.61 -23.27
C PRO A 88 -4.07 3.88 -23.70
N THR A 89 -4.24 4.31 -24.96
CA THR A 89 -3.68 5.53 -25.52
C THR A 89 -4.78 6.44 -26.03
N PHE A 90 -4.72 7.71 -25.65
CA PHE A 90 -5.76 8.66 -26.03
C PHE A 90 -5.49 9.28 -27.40
N HIS A 91 -6.44 9.11 -28.32
CA HIS A 91 -6.38 9.66 -29.67
C HIS A 91 -7.58 10.55 -30.01
N SER A 92 -8.63 10.52 -29.19
CA SER A 92 -9.94 11.11 -29.48
C SER A 92 -10.09 12.54 -28.96
N PHE A 93 -9.13 13.42 -29.24
CA PHE A 93 -9.14 14.83 -28.81
C PHE A 93 -10.30 15.65 -29.41
N ASN A 94 -10.85 15.21 -30.54
CA ASN A 94 -11.99 15.87 -31.19
C ASN A 94 -13.33 15.63 -30.46
N ASN A 95 -13.38 14.67 -29.53
CA ASN A 95 -14.59 14.39 -28.76
C ASN A 95 -14.62 15.25 -27.49
N SER A 96 -15.45 16.30 -27.49
CA SER A 96 -15.63 17.17 -26.33
C SER A 96 -16.19 16.43 -25.10
N ASN A 97 -16.94 15.33 -25.30
CA ASN A 97 -17.50 14.54 -24.20
C ASN A 97 -16.44 13.67 -23.49
N ALA A 98 -15.27 13.45 -24.11
CA ALA A 98 -14.18 12.69 -23.48
C ALA A 98 -13.44 13.52 -22.43
N LEU A 99 -13.52 14.85 -22.50
CA LEU A 99 -12.93 15.75 -21.50
C LEU A 99 -13.72 15.67 -20.21
N PHE A 100 -13.10 15.08 -19.19
CA PHE A 100 -13.71 14.88 -17.89
C PHE A 100 -13.48 16.07 -16.95
N TRP A 101 -12.25 16.60 -16.93
CA TRP A 101 -11.89 17.72 -16.08
C TRP A 101 -10.83 18.60 -16.74
N TYR A 102 -11.07 19.90 -16.70
CA TYR A 102 -10.13 20.94 -17.08
C TYR A 102 -9.94 21.87 -15.89
N GLU A 103 -8.69 22.07 -15.48
CA GLU A 103 -8.32 22.99 -14.40
C GLU A 103 -7.17 23.89 -14.87
N PRO A 104 -7.42 25.19 -15.10
CA PRO A 104 -6.41 26.12 -15.59
C PRO A 104 -5.54 26.71 -14.46
N ASN A 105 -4.36 27.21 -14.82
CA ASN A 105 -3.49 28.03 -13.96
C ASN A 105 -3.05 27.35 -12.65
N ILE A 106 -2.82 26.05 -12.67
CA ILE A 106 -2.22 25.31 -11.56
C ILE A 106 -0.75 25.71 -11.45
N THR A 107 -0.32 26.06 -10.23
CA THR A 107 1.07 26.41 -9.98
C THR A 107 1.85 25.18 -9.52
N TYR A 108 2.94 24.85 -10.22
CA TYR A 108 3.82 23.74 -9.86
C TYR A 108 4.57 24.05 -8.55
N GLY A 109 4.44 23.17 -7.55
CA GLY A 109 5.04 23.36 -6.23
C GLY A 109 4.26 24.30 -5.29
N ASP A 110 3.01 24.63 -5.61
CA ASP A 110 2.14 25.39 -4.70
C ASP A 110 1.44 24.46 -3.69
N TRP A 111 1.66 24.74 -2.41
CA TRP A 111 1.14 23.99 -1.26
C TRP A 111 -0.02 24.69 -0.55
N ASN A 112 -0.31 25.94 -0.92
CA ASN A 112 -1.32 26.77 -0.26
C ASN A 112 -2.48 27.14 -1.20
N GLY A 113 -2.42 26.72 -2.46
CA GLY A 113 -3.47 26.93 -3.44
C GLY A 113 -4.74 26.13 -3.17
N GLY A 114 -5.70 26.24 -4.09
CA GLY A 114 -6.95 25.49 -4.04
C GLY A 114 -8.01 26.03 -3.06
N PRO A 115 -9.25 25.54 -3.13
CA PRO A 115 -10.35 26.02 -2.30
C PRO A 115 -10.15 25.78 -0.80
N GLY A 116 -9.37 24.75 -0.45
CA GLY A 116 -9.08 24.35 0.93
C GLY A 116 -7.82 24.96 1.53
N GLY A 117 -7.02 25.69 0.73
CA GLY A 117 -5.73 26.24 1.16
C GLY A 117 -4.64 25.19 1.39
N ASP A 118 -4.81 23.98 0.84
CA ASP A 118 -3.92 22.82 1.00
C ASP A 118 -3.22 22.42 -0.31
N GLY A 119 -3.28 23.28 -1.33
CA GLY A 119 -2.76 23.03 -2.67
C GLY A 119 -3.62 22.06 -3.49
N SER A 120 -4.76 21.59 -2.96
CA SER A 120 -5.56 20.55 -3.60
C SER A 120 -6.78 21.08 -4.35
N TYR A 121 -7.09 20.44 -5.48
CA TYR A 121 -8.29 20.68 -6.27
C TYR A 121 -9.03 19.36 -6.42
N SER A 122 -10.34 19.37 -6.23
CA SER A 122 -11.14 18.14 -6.31
C SER A 122 -12.30 18.28 -7.29
N LYS A 123 -12.53 17.23 -8.05
CA LYS A 123 -13.66 17.10 -8.97
C LYS A 123 -14.43 15.83 -8.64
N ILE A 124 -15.69 16.02 -8.28
CA ILE A 124 -16.65 14.95 -8.02
C ILE A 124 -17.60 14.87 -9.20
N SER A 125 -17.77 13.69 -9.77
CA SER A 125 -18.70 13.46 -10.88
C SER A 125 -19.25 12.03 -10.86
N LYS A 126 -20.19 11.78 -11.75
CA LYS A 126 -20.82 10.47 -11.95
C LYS A 126 -20.67 10.07 -13.41
N ILE A 127 -19.93 9.00 -13.65
CA ILE A 127 -19.74 8.39 -14.97
C ILE A 127 -20.98 7.56 -15.28
N GLN A 128 -21.57 7.78 -16.45
CA GLN A 128 -22.66 6.96 -16.96
C GLN A 128 -22.05 5.80 -17.75
N CYS A 129 -22.30 4.56 -17.35
CA CYS A 129 -21.76 3.38 -18.03
C CYS A 129 -22.23 3.28 -19.48
N SER A 130 -23.36 3.90 -19.85
CA SER A 130 -23.84 3.97 -21.24
C SER A 130 -22.90 4.72 -22.18
N GLN A 131 -21.99 5.55 -21.66
CA GLN A 131 -20.96 6.23 -22.45
C GLN A 131 -19.81 5.28 -22.84
N PHE A 132 -19.69 4.14 -22.16
CA PHE A 132 -18.58 3.20 -22.25
C PHE A 132 -19.15 1.77 -22.41
N PRO A 133 -19.45 1.34 -23.64
CA PRO A 133 -20.20 0.11 -23.88
C PRO A 133 -19.49 -1.15 -23.39
N ASN A 134 -18.15 -1.16 -23.41
CA ASN A 134 -17.38 -2.34 -23.01
C ASN A 134 -17.23 -2.43 -21.48
N LEU A 135 -17.44 -1.34 -20.74
CA LEU A 135 -17.21 -1.28 -19.29
C LEU A 135 -18.05 -2.31 -18.51
N MET A 136 -19.29 -2.54 -18.93
CA MET A 136 -20.21 -3.51 -18.30
C MET A 136 -19.89 -4.96 -18.70
N SER A 137 -19.16 -5.17 -19.80
CA SER A 137 -18.72 -6.48 -20.28
C SER A 137 -17.26 -6.74 -19.93
N ASN A 138 -16.86 -6.48 -18.68
CA ASN A 138 -15.49 -6.60 -18.18
C ASN A 138 -14.44 -5.75 -18.94
N GLY A 139 -14.86 -4.65 -19.54
CA GLY A 139 -13.97 -3.70 -20.22
C GLY A 139 -13.07 -2.95 -19.26
N SER A 140 -12.01 -2.38 -19.84
CA SER A 140 -11.06 -1.51 -19.18
C SER A 140 -11.43 -0.05 -19.40
N LEU A 141 -11.40 0.75 -18.33
CA LEU A 141 -11.48 2.21 -18.43
C LEU A 141 -10.14 2.82 -18.03
N TYR A 142 -9.63 3.73 -18.85
CA TYR A 142 -8.40 4.46 -18.63
C TYR A 142 -8.67 5.94 -18.36
N ILE A 143 -7.86 6.50 -17.48
CA ILE A 143 -7.72 7.94 -17.29
C ILE A 143 -6.44 8.39 -17.98
N HIS A 144 -6.56 9.49 -18.71
CA HIS A 144 -5.47 10.14 -19.41
C HIS A 144 -5.30 11.53 -18.84
N VAL A 145 -4.14 11.78 -18.25
CA VAL A 145 -3.83 13.04 -17.59
C VAL A 145 -2.76 13.76 -18.40
N TYR A 146 -3.08 14.98 -18.81
CA TYR A 146 -2.19 15.87 -19.52
C TYR A 146 -1.94 17.12 -18.67
N PHE A 147 -0.68 17.46 -18.49
CA PHE A 147 -0.27 18.79 -18.03
C PHE A 147 0.40 19.51 -19.18
N VAL A 148 -0.08 20.71 -19.49
CA VAL A 148 0.46 21.56 -20.54
C VAL A 148 0.82 22.93 -20.00
N LYS A 149 1.78 23.59 -20.62
CA LYS A 149 2.04 25.00 -20.33
C LYS A 149 0.82 25.85 -20.75
N PRO A 150 0.43 26.87 -19.97
CA PRO A 150 -0.72 27.71 -20.30
C PRO A 150 -0.65 28.28 -21.71
N GLY A 151 -1.76 28.17 -22.44
CA GLY A 151 -1.87 28.58 -23.83
C GLY A 151 -1.50 27.51 -24.87
N PHE A 152 -0.99 26.35 -24.44
CA PHE A 152 -0.81 25.18 -25.31
C PHE A 152 -1.97 24.19 -25.16
N SER A 153 -2.28 23.47 -26.24
CA SER A 153 -3.26 22.39 -26.30
C SER A 153 -2.56 21.04 -26.15
N PRO A 154 -3.19 20.04 -25.48
CA PRO A 154 -2.66 18.67 -25.43
C PRO A 154 -2.84 17.90 -26.75
N ASP A 155 -3.64 18.41 -27.70
CA ASP A 155 -3.92 17.73 -28.97
C ASP A 155 -2.80 17.94 -29.99
N PRO A 156 -2.16 16.86 -30.49
CA PRO A 156 -1.14 16.93 -31.53
C PRO A 156 -1.61 17.56 -32.85
N ASN A 157 -2.93 17.53 -33.12
CA ASN A 157 -3.50 18.02 -34.37
C ASN A 157 -3.75 19.53 -34.38
N THR A 158 -3.61 20.21 -33.23
CA THR A 158 -3.81 21.67 -33.13
C THR A 158 -2.64 22.49 -33.71
N GLY A 159 -1.70 21.85 -34.42
CA GLY A 159 -0.62 22.51 -35.15
C GLY A 159 0.29 23.34 -34.24
N ASN A 160 0.28 24.66 -34.41
CA ASN A 160 1.17 25.60 -33.69
C ASN A 160 0.88 25.73 -32.19
N ASN A 161 -0.31 25.34 -31.73
CA ASN A 161 -0.68 25.42 -30.31
C ASN A 161 -0.30 24.16 -29.54
N TYR A 162 0.34 23.17 -30.18
CA TYR A 162 0.84 21.96 -29.52
C TYR A 162 2.35 22.03 -29.31
N SER A 163 2.82 21.64 -28.12
CA SER A 163 4.24 21.48 -27.86
C SER A 163 4.52 20.18 -27.14
N LEU A 164 5.20 19.25 -27.83
CA LEU A 164 5.65 17.99 -27.24
C LEU A 164 6.55 18.24 -26.02
N LYS A 165 7.42 19.25 -26.08
CA LYS A 165 8.35 19.58 -24.99
C LYS A 165 7.61 20.02 -23.73
N TYR A 166 6.50 20.75 -23.84
CA TYR A 166 5.76 21.26 -22.68
C TYR A 166 4.50 20.45 -22.34
N THR A 167 4.35 19.25 -22.90
CA THR A 167 3.21 18.39 -22.63
C THR A 167 3.67 17.15 -21.87
N VAL A 168 3.15 16.98 -20.65
CA VAL A 168 3.39 15.78 -19.83
C VAL A 168 2.15 14.92 -19.91
N TYR A 169 2.31 13.67 -20.32
CA TYR A 169 1.22 12.71 -20.46
C TYR A 169 1.44 11.51 -19.54
N LYS A 170 0.42 11.14 -18.77
CA LYS A 170 0.38 9.87 -18.03
C LYS A 170 -0.99 9.24 -18.14
N SER A 171 -1.01 7.91 -18.27
CA SER A 171 -2.24 7.12 -18.31
C SER A 171 -2.27 6.08 -17.21
N LYS A 172 -3.47 5.76 -16.72
CA LYS A 172 -3.68 4.67 -15.75
C LYS A 172 -5.03 3.99 -16.00
N MET A 173 -5.08 2.68 -15.80
CA MET A 173 -6.33 1.92 -15.79
C MET A 173 -7.06 2.19 -14.47
N LEU A 174 -8.30 2.71 -14.54
CA LEU A 174 -9.16 2.97 -13.38
C LEU A 174 -9.81 1.69 -12.86
N THR A 175 -10.22 0.82 -13.78
CA THR A 175 -10.80 -0.48 -13.50
C THR A 175 -9.73 -1.46 -13.05
N ARG A 176 -10.02 -2.32 -12.08
CA ARG A 176 -9.13 -3.43 -11.69
C ARG A 176 -9.80 -4.77 -11.96
N TYR A 177 -9.06 -5.68 -12.58
CA TYR A 177 -9.51 -7.04 -12.79
C TYR A 177 -9.14 -7.87 -11.56
N LYS A 178 -10.13 -8.44 -10.87
CA LYS A 178 -9.90 -9.18 -9.64
C LYS A 178 -10.72 -10.47 -9.60
N ARG A 179 -10.06 -11.54 -9.16
CA ARG A 179 -10.70 -12.81 -8.79
C ARG A 179 -11.10 -12.74 -7.32
N ARG A 180 -12.37 -12.97 -7.01
CA ARG A 180 -12.84 -13.02 -5.61
C ARG A 180 -12.83 -14.46 -5.13
N ARG A 181 -12.30 -14.68 -3.93
CA ARG A 181 -12.28 -15.99 -3.28
C ARG A 181 -13.65 -16.29 -2.69
N LEU A 182 -14.14 -17.50 -2.90
CA LEU A 182 -15.37 -17.99 -2.28
C LEU A 182 -15.10 -18.28 -0.80
N SER A 183 -15.93 -17.70 0.07
CA SER A 183 -15.92 -17.96 1.50
C SER A 183 -16.83 -19.15 1.79
N ARG A 184 -16.24 -20.23 2.31
CA ARG A 184 -16.97 -21.43 2.79
C ARG A 184 -17.08 -21.48 4.31
N THR A 185 -16.47 -20.53 4.99
CA THR A 185 -16.38 -20.50 6.45
C THR A 185 -17.51 -19.65 7.00
N THR A 186 -18.33 -20.24 7.86
CA THR A 186 -19.29 -19.52 8.70
C THR A 186 -18.63 -19.19 10.03
N ASN A 187 -18.95 -18.04 10.62
CA ASN A 187 -18.46 -17.71 11.95
C ASN A 187 -19.17 -18.64 12.96
N LEU A 188 -18.38 -19.45 13.68
CA LEU A 188 -18.91 -20.48 14.57
C LEU A 188 -19.59 -19.92 15.83
N ILE A 189 -19.38 -18.63 16.14
CA ILE A 189 -19.93 -17.97 17.33
C ILE A 189 -21.22 -17.23 16.98
N THR A 190 -21.26 -16.57 15.83
CA THR A 190 -22.42 -15.76 15.41
C THR A 190 -23.34 -16.49 14.43
N GLY A 191 -22.90 -17.62 13.84
CA GLY A 191 -23.65 -18.37 12.83
C GLY A 191 -23.81 -17.65 11.48
N HIS A 192 -23.29 -16.42 11.37
CA HIS A 192 -23.34 -15.60 10.17
C HIS A 192 -21.96 -15.56 9.49
N THR A 193 -21.94 -15.44 8.17
CA THR A 193 -20.70 -15.25 7.41
C THR A 193 -20.44 -13.76 7.27
N ASP A 194 -19.29 -13.27 7.74
CA ASP A 194 -18.87 -11.86 7.63
C ASP A 194 -18.47 -11.46 6.19
N SER A 195 -18.61 -12.37 5.23
CA SER A 195 -18.36 -12.15 3.81
C SER A 195 -19.64 -11.70 3.08
N HIS A 196 -19.49 -10.87 2.05
CA HIS A 196 -20.61 -10.42 1.20
C HIS A 196 -21.43 -11.63 0.70
N PRO A 197 -22.78 -11.57 0.65
CA PRO A 197 -23.64 -12.70 0.29
C PRO A 197 -23.24 -13.38 -1.02
N ASP A 198 -22.87 -12.59 -2.04
CA ASP A 198 -22.41 -13.10 -3.34
C ASP A 198 -21.10 -13.91 -3.32
N LEU A 199 -20.38 -13.93 -2.19
CA LEU A 199 -19.13 -14.67 -2.00
C LEU A 199 -19.28 -15.92 -1.14
N VAL A 200 -20.46 -16.15 -0.57
CA VAL A 200 -20.74 -17.37 0.18
C VAL A 200 -20.92 -18.49 -0.83
N ALA A 201 -20.12 -19.55 -0.72
CA ALA A 201 -20.27 -20.67 -1.64
C ALA A 201 -21.59 -21.41 -1.36
N ASP A 202 -22.48 -21.41 -2.33
CA ASP A 202 -23.67 -22.26 -2.29
C ASP A 202 -23.28 -23.74 -2.32
N SER A 203 -24.14 -24.60 -1.77
CA SER A 203 -23.97 -26.06 -1.79
C SER A 203 -23.89 -26.67 -3.20
N SER A 204 -24.25 -25.90 -4.23
CA SER A 204 -24.15 -26.25 -5.65
C SER A 204 -22.76 -26.01 -6.25
N THR A 205 -21.89 -25.23 -5.58
CA THR A 205 -20.55 -24.89 -6.09
C THR A 205 -19.55 -26.02 -5.78
N PRO A 206 -18.91 -26.64 -6.79
CA PRO A 206 -17.93 -27.71 -6.57
C PRO A 206 -16.82 -27.29 -5.61
N SER A 207 -16.41 -28.20 -4.71
CA SER A 207 -15.41 -27.95 -3.66
C SER A 207 -14.05 -27.50 -4.20
N ASP A 208 -13.72 -27.89 -5.44
CA ASP A 208 -12.48 -27.52 -6.14
C ASP A 208 -12.44 -26.06 -6.62
N VAL A 209 -13.62 -25.43 -6.79
CA VAL A 209 -13.69 -24.02 -7.19
C VAL A 209 -13.46 -23.14 -5.97
N GLN A 210 -12.28 -22.53 -5.90
CA GLN A 210 -11.90 -21.60 -4.82
C GLN A 210 -12.18 -20.13 -5.19
N TYR A 211 -12.28 -19.80 -6.48
CA TYR A 211 -12.42 -18.43 -6.98
C TYR A 211 -13.57 -18.31 -7.97
N LEU A 212 -14.31 -17.21 -7.90
CA LEU A 212 -15.28 -16.82 -8.92
C LEU A 212 -14.57 -16.37 -10.21
N PRO A 213 -15.25 -16.41 -11.37
CA PRO A 213 -14.73 -15.81 -12.58
C PRO A 213 -14.35 -14.34 -12.30
N PRO A 214 -13.20 -13.88 -12.84
CA PRO A 214 -12.77 -12.53 -12.61
C PRO A 214 -13.75 -11.53 -13.21
N ILE A 215 -14.03 -10.47 -12.46
CA ILE A 215 -14.92 -9.39 -12.86
C ILE A 215 -14.20 -8.05 -12.69
N THR A 216 -14.60 -7.08 -13.50
CA THR A 216 -14.10 -5.71 -13.37
C THR A 216 -14.62 -5.08 -12.08
N HIS A 217 -13.71 -4.47 -11.33
CA HIS A 217 -14.03 -3.70 -10.14
C HIS A 217 -13.71 -2.22 -10.31
N TRP A 218 -14.49 -1.40 -9.63
CA TRP A 218 -14.43 0.05 -9.65
C TRP A 218 -14.14 0.62 -8.26
N HIS A 219 -13.30 1.64 -8.22
CA HIS A 219 -13.09 2.46 -7.04
C HIS A 219 -13.35 3.93 -7.37
N PRO A 220 -14.10 4.67 -6.52
CA PRO A 220 -14.47 6.04 -6.83
C PRO A 220 -13.30 7.02 -6.73
N ASN A 221 -12.33 6.78 -5.85
CA ASN A 221 -11.28 7.77 -5.58
C ASN A 221 -10.01 7.52 -6.40
N LEU A 222 -9.46 8.60 -6.96
CA LEU A 222 -8.13 8.65 -7.54
C LEU A 222 -7.46 9.98 -7.19
N THR A 223 -6.19 9.95 -6.78
CA THR A 223 -5.42 11.17 -6.53
C THR A 223 -4.32 11.34 -7.58
N ILE A 224 -4.40 12.42 -8.36
CA ILE A 224 -3.35 12.86 -9.27
C ILE A 224 -2.36 13.67 -8.43
N ASN A 225 -1.16 13.13 -8.20
CA ASN A 225 -0.13 13.83 -7.45
C ASN A 225 0.86 14.47 -8.39
N LEU A 226 1.09 15.77 -8.24
CA LEU A 226 2.16 16.49 -8.92
C LEU A 226 3.35 16.56 -7.96
N VAL A 227 4.40 15.80 -8.26
CA VAL A 227 5.54 15.67 -7.36
C VAL A 227 6.43 16.91 -7.49
N ASP A 228 6.65 17.60 -6.38
CA ASP A 228 7.60 18.70 -6.30
C ASP A 228 9.03 18.15 -6.20
N ASP A 229 9.66 18.01 -7.37
CA ASP A 229 11.01 17.48 -7.51
C ASP A 229 11.96 18.49 -8.17
N HIS A 230 13.08 18.72 -7.51
CA HIS A 230 14.20 19.56 -7.95
C HIS A 230 15.54 18.81 -7.86
N SER A 231 15.48 17.48 -7.78
CA SER A 231 16.67 16.65 -7.64
C SER A 231 17.47 16.64 -8.95
N PRO A 232 18.82 16.68 -8.89
CA PRO A 232 19.68 16.61 -10.06
C PRO A 232 19.81 15.17 -10.56
N TRP A 233 18.80 14.66 -11.26
CA TRP A 233 18.80 13.29 -11.76
C TRP A 233 19.79 13.08 -12.90
N VAL A 234 20.41 11.91 -12.94
CA VAL A 234 21.31 11.50 -14.02
C VAL A 234 20.68 10.32 -14.75
N LYS A 235 20.60 10.42 -16.07
CA LYS A 235 20.06 9.37 -16.93
C LYS A 235 20.83 8.06 -16.71
N GLY A 236 20.12 7.00 -16.35
CA GLY A 236 20.69 5.67 -16.10
C GLY A 236 21.26 5.44 -14.69
N SER A 237 21.28 6.45 -13.82
CA SER A 237 21.63 6.29 -12.40
C SER A 237 20.49 6.65 -11.46
N VAL A 238 19.25 6.75 -11.98
CA VAL A 238 18.05 6.91 -11.17
C VAL A 238 17.81 5.60 -10.40
N PRO A 239 17.60 5.64 -9.07
CA PRO A 239 17.31 4.44 -8.30
C PRO A 239 16.01 3.76 -8.72
N VAL A 240 16.01 2.44 -8.87
CA VAL A 240 14.78 1.64 -9.00
C VAL A 240 14.00 1.77 -7.68
N PRO A 241 12.69 2.08 -7.67
CA PRO A 241 11.73 2.07 -8.80
C PRO A 241 11.41 3.45 -9.40
N LEU A 242 12.13 4.50 -9.01
CA LEU A 242 11.84 5.87 -9.44
C LEU A 242 12.12 6.09 -10.94
N ASP A 243 13.01 5.28 -11.49
CA ASP A 243 13.39 5.24 -12.90
C ASP A 243 12.20 5.05 -13.85
N GLN A 244 11.15 4.34 -13.41
CA GLN A 244 9.93 4.12 -14.21
C GLN A 244 9.05 5.35 -14.34
N PHE A 245 9.19 6.32 -13.44
CA PHE A 245 8.35 7.52 -13.40
C PHE A 245 9.04 8.75 -13.99
N ILE A 246 10.38 8.80 -13.91
CA ILE A 246 11.19 9.92 -14.40
C ILE A 246 11.47 9.74 -15.89
N GLU A 247 10.91 10.63 -16.69
CA GLU A 247 11.14 10.69 -18.13
C GLU A 247 12.09 11.84 -18.49
N PHE A 248 13.19 11.50 -19.15
CA PHE A 248 14.14 12.48 -19.64
C PHE A 248 13.76 12.95 -21.04
N TYR A 249 13.72 14.26 -21.24
CA TYR A 249 13.68 14.82 -22.58
C TYR A 249 15.09 14.68 -23.18
N SER A 250 15.21 14.07 -24.36
CA SER A 250 16.53 13.77 -24.94
C SER A 250 17.23 14.97 -25.62
N PRO A 251 16.51 15.93 -26.25
CA PRO A 251 17.15 17.08 -26.90
C PRO A 251 17.78 18.11 -25.96
N THR A 252 17.23 18.30 -24.76
CA THR A 252 17.82 19.13 -23.70
C THR A 252 18.03 18.25 -22.47
N ASN A 253 19.11 18.44 -21.70
CA ASN A 253 19.40 17.62 -20.52
C ASN A 253 18.44 17.95 -19.34
N GLU A 254 17.15 17.73 -19.56
CA GLU A 254 16.04 18.10 -18.70
C GLU A 254 15.11 16.89 -18.52
N TYR A 255 14.39 16.84 -17.40
CA TYR A 255 13.37 15.82 -17.15
C TYR A 255 11.99 16.43 -16.94
N TYR A 256 10.95 15.68 -17.28
CA TYR A 256 9.56 16.09 -17.08
C TYR A 256 9.16 16.00 -15.60
N PRO A 257 8.29 16.91 -15.11
CA PRO A 257 7.78 16.82 -13.75
C PRO A 257 7.03 15.51 -13.55
N VAL A 258 7.23 14.91 -12.39
CA VAL A 258 6.69 13.58 -12.12
C VAL A 258 5.21 13.70 -11.74
N VAL A 259 4.36 13.10 -12.56
CA VAL A 259 2.93 12.97 -12.30
C VAL A 259 2.67 11.55 -11.80
N TYR A 260 2.25 11.43 -10.54
CA TYR A 260 2.00 10.16 -9.88
C TYR A 260 0.51 9.92 -9.66
N LEU A 261 -0.06 9.00 -10.42
CA LEU A 261 -1.47 8.61 -10.33
C LEU A 261 -1.65 7.61 -9.17
N ASN A 262 -2.05 8.14 -8.01
CA ASN A 262 -2.03 7.45 -6.74
C ASN A 262 -3.39 6.86 -6.37
N ASP A 263 -3.37 5.57 -6.03
CA ASP A 263 -4.47 4.76 -5.50
C ASP A 263 -4.04 3.99 -4.23
N TYR A 264 -2.93 4.38 -3.59
CA TYR A 264 -2.36 3.67 -2.45
C TYR A 264 -3.34 3.51 -1.29
N TRP A 265 -4.09 4.57 -0.99
CA TRP A 265 -5.08 4.59 0.10
C TRP A 265 -6.42 3.94 -0.26
N ASN A 266 -6.58 3.45 -1.50
CA ASN A 266 -7.77 2.72 -1.88
C ASN A 266 -7.71 1.33 -1.26
N LEU A 267 -8.65 1.04 -0.36
CA LEU A 267 -8.79 -0.29 0.24
C LEU A 267 -9.48 -1.21 -0.76
N ASN A 268 -9.08 -2.47 -0.77
CA ASN A 268 -9.60 -3.53 -1.62
C ASN A 268 -11.07 -3.85 -1.35
N GLU A 269 -11.57 -3.53 -0.15
CA GLU A 269 -12.98 -3.67 0.24
C GLU A 269 -13.87 -2.59 -0.39
N ASP A 270 -13.31 -1.42 -0.68
CA ASP A 270 -14.04 -0.30 -1.29
C ASP A 270 -14.26 -0.51 -2.80
N TYR A 271 -13.58 -1.50 -3.39
CA TYR A 271 -13.75 -1.87 -4.79
C TYR A 271 -15.08 -2.61 -4.99
N LYS A 272 -15.95 -2.00 -5.80
CA LYS A 272 -17.27 -2.56 -6.12
C LYS A 272 -17.25 -3.24 -7.50
N PRO A 273 -17.91 -4.39 -7.67
CA PRO A 273 -18.02 -5.02 -8.97
C PRO A 273 -18.80 -4.13 -9.94
N VAL A 274 -18.35 -4.07 -11.19
CA VAL A 274 -19.06 -3.43 -12.30
C VAL A 274 -19.85 -4.49 -13.04
N ASN A 275 -21.17 -4.33 -13.06
CA ASN A 275 -22.09 -5.26 -13.70
C ASN A 275 -23.25 -4.50 -14.37
N GLU A 276 -24.21 -5.24 -14.93
CA GLU A 276 -25.37 -4.65 -15.61
C GLU A 276 -26.28 -3.82 -14.69
N THR A 277 -26.24 -4.06 -13.38
CA THR A 277 -27.07 -3.36 -12.40
C THR A 277 -26.43 -2.09 -11.85
N THR A 278 -25.20 -1.77 -12.26
CA THR A 278 -24.48 -0.54 -11.90
C THR A 278 -24.38 0.43 -13.10
N PRO A 279 -25.45 1.16 -13.47
CA PRO A 279 -25.42 2.07 -14.62
C PRO A 279 -24.64 3.37 -14.36
N ILE A 280 -24.36 3.69 -13.09
CA ILE A 280 -23.74 4.94 -12.68
C ILE A 280 -22.57 4.64 -11.74
N LEU A 281 -21.38 5.11 -12.10
CA LEU A 281 -20.16 4.96 -11.31
C LEU A 281 -19.71 6.33 -10.77
N PRO A 282 -19.71 6.56 -9.45
CA PRO A 282 -19.18 7.80 -8.89
C PRO A 282 -17.65 7.84 -9.05
N ILE A 283 -17.12 9.01 -9.36
CA ILE A 283 -15.68 9.26 -9.45
C ILE A 283 -15.32 10.56 -8.71
N HIS A 284 -14.26 10.50 -7.93
CA HIS A 284 -13.68 11.58 -7.16
C HIS A 284 -12.20 11.67 -7.54
N ILE A 285 -11.85 12.70 -8.30
CA ILE A 285 -10.46 12.97 -8.69
C ILE A 285 -9.96 14.13 -7.86
N THR A 286 -8.83 13.93 -7.18
CA THR A 286 -8.15 14.98 -6.42
C THR A 286 -6.78 15.23 -7.04
N LEU A 287 -6.50 16.47 -7.43
CA LEU A 287 -5.15 16.95 -7.71
C LEU A 287 -4.54 17.47 -6.42
N ALA A 288 -3.32 17.03 -6.09
CA ALA A 288 -2.60 17.55 -4.94
C ALA A 288 -1.08 17.58 -5.19
N PRO A 289 -0.33 18.51 -4.59
CA PRO A 289 1.12 18.46 -4.58
C PRO A 289 1.62 17.29 -3.71
N LEU A 290 2.74 16.69 -4.10
CA LEU A 290 3.36 15.59 -3.37
C LEU A 290 4.85 15.85 -3.18
N SER A 291 5.34 15.64 -1.96
CA SER A 291 6.76 15.84 -1.66
C SER A 291 7.57 14.65 -2.16
N LEU A 292 8.82 14.90 -2.52
CA LEU A 292 9.76 13.88 -2.99
C LEU A 292 9.84 12.68 -2.03
N PHE A 293 9.97 12.93 -0.73
CA PHE A 293 10.08 11.87 0.28
C PHE A 293 8.83 10.99 0.33
N LYS A 294 7.63 11.60 0.32
CA LYS A 294 6.37 10.86 0.37
C LYS A 294 6.16 10.06 -0.92
N TRP A 295 6.54 10.63 -2.06
CA TRP A 295 6.54 9.92 -3.33
C TRP A 295 7.51 8.72 -3.33
N GLN A 296 8.75 8.87 -2.84
CA GLN A 296 9.71 7.77 -2.72
C GLN A 296 9.17 6.62 -1.86
N LEU A 297 8.49 6.95 -0.76
CA LEU A 297 7.84 5.95 0.08
C LEU A 297 6.74 5.19 -0.70
N TYR A 298 5.86 5.90 -1.40
CA TYR A 298 4.81 5.27 -2.21
C TYR A 298 5.37 4.42 -3.34
N ALA A 299 6.35 4.93 -4.07
CA ALA A 299 7.01 4.19 -5.15
C ALA A 299 7.66 2.91 -4.63
N ALA A 300 8.33 2.95 -3.47
CA ALA A 300 8.92 1.78 -2.83
C ALA A 300 7.87 0.73 -2.43
N GLN A 301 6.71 1.14 -1.90
CA GLN A 301 5.62 0.20 -1.56
C GLN A 301 5.02 -0.44 -2.82
N THR A 302 4.77 0.35 -3.88
CA THR A 302 4.27 -0.18 -5.15
C THR A 302 5.27 -1.18 -5.75
N ALA A 303 6.56 -0.87 -5.74
CA ALA A 303 7.59 -1.78 -6.25
C ALA A 303 7.71 -3.06 -5.43
N LYS A 304 7.55 -3.00 -4.10
CA LYS A 304 7.49 -4.18 -3.24
C LYS A 304 6.32 -5.09 -3.64
N LYS A 305 5.15 -4.51 -3.90
CA LYS A 305 3.97 -5.26 -4.39
C LYS A 305 4.27 -5.94 -5.73
N THR A 306 4.79 -5.21 -6.71
CA THR A 306 5.12 -5.76 -8.03
C THR A 306 6.19 -6.85 -7.95
N TRP A 307 7.26 -6.64 -7.18
CA TRP A 307 8.34 -7.61 -7.00
C TRP A 307 7.84 -8.89 -6.31
N PHE A 308 7.04 -8.76 -5.26
CA PHE A 308 6.49 -9.92 -4.55
C PHE A 308 5.53 -10.70 -5.44
N ASN A 309 4.65 -10.00 -6.18
CA ASN A 309 3.75 -10.63 -7.15
C ASN A 309 4.54 -11.38 -8.24
N GLN A 310 5.62 -10.80 -8.76
CA GLN A 310 6.47 -11.44 -9.77
C GLN A 310 7.19 -12.68 -9.22
N LEU A 311 7.71 -12.61 -7.99
CA LEU A 311 8.35 -13.74 -7.32
C LEU A 311 7.35 -14.89 -7.10
N MET A 312 6.13 -14.57 -6.66
CA MET A 312 5.09 -15.56 -6.39
C MET A 312 4.40 -16.08 -7.66
N ALA A 313 4.35 -15.29 -8.73
CA ALA A 313 3.92 -15.77 -10.05
C ALA A 313 4.86 -16.86 -10.59
N THR A 314 6.15 -16.79 -10.24
CA THR A 314 7.15 -17.81 -10.63
C THR A 314 7.01 -19.11 -9.83
N SER A 315 6.38 -19.09 -8.64
CA SER A 315 6.19 -20.27 -7.79
C SER A 315 4.85 -21.01 -8.01
N MET A 316 4.07 -20.64 -9.03
CA MET A 316 2.77 -21.25 -9.38
C MET A 316 1.76 -21.35 -8.21
N LEU A 317 1.90 -20.50 -7.19
CA LEU A 317 0.93 -20.38 -6.11
C LEU A 317 0.08 -19.11 -6.34
N PRO A 318 -1.24 -19.23 -6.63
CA PRO A 318 -2.10 -18.09 -6.86
C PRO A 318 -2.43 -17.40 -5.52
N SER A 319 -1.59 -16.46 -5.11
CA SER A 319 -1.75 -15.65 -3.87
C SER A 319 -1.75 -14.14 -4.18
N GLU A 320 -2.38 -13.71 -5.28
CA GLU A 320 -2.52 -12.27 -5.56
C GLU A 320 -3.37 -11.53 -4.51
N ASN A 321 -4.27 -12.24 -3.82
CA ASN A 321 -5.20 -11.63 -2.87
C ASN A 321 -4.65 -11.51 -1.43
N GLU A 322 -3.82 -12.44 -0.97
CA GLU A 322 -3.37 -12.44 0.44
C GLU A 322 -2.46 -11.23 0.74
N ASN A 323 -1.60 -10.84 -0.20
CA ASN A 323 -0.74 -9.66 -0.05
C ASN A 323 -1.54 -8.35 -0.08
N ASP A 324 -2.56 -8.25 -0.93
CA ASP A 324 -3.44 -7.07 -0.97
C ASP A 324 -4.24 -6.95 0.35
N GLU A 325 -4.68 -8.08 0.93
CA GLU A 325 -5.33 -8.13 2.25
C GLU A 325 -4.40 -7.72 3.40
N GLU A 326 -3.15 -8.23 3.45
CA GLU A 326 -2.16 -7.82 4.45
C GLU A 326 -1.86 -6.32 4.39
N GLN A 327 -1.66 -5.77 3.19
CA GLN A 327 -1.41 -4.35 3.01
C GLN A 327 -2.59 -3.50 3.49
N ASP A 328 -3.81 -3.92 3.19
CA ASP A 328 -5.00 -3.18 3.61
C ASP A 328 -5.22 -3.26 5.12
N THR A 329 -4.87 -4.39 5.75
CA THR A 329 -4.91 -4.50 7.21
C THR A 329 -3.95 -3.48 7.85
N ILE A 330 -2.75 -3.30 7.28
CA ILE A 330 -1.80 -2.29 7.72
C ILE A 330 -2.33 -0.87 7.47
N LYS A 331 -2.93 -0.59 6.30
CA LYS A 331 -3.51 0.72 5.99
C LYS A 331 -4.65 1.07 6.94
N LYS A 332 -5.56 0.13 7.19
CA LYS A 332 -6.65 0.28 8.16
C LYS A 332 -6.10 0.56 9.55
N ALA A 333 -5.13 -0.24 10.01
CA ALA A 333 -4.48 0.02 11.29
C ALA A 333 -3.87 1.42 11.36
N LEU A 334 -3.23 1.92 10.29
CA LEU A 334 -2.67 3.28 10.23
C LEU A 334 -3.74 4.39 10.24
N ILE A 335 -4.88 4.16 9.60
CA ILE A 335 -5.99 5.14 9.53
C ILE A 335 -6.79 5.16 10.84
N GLU A 336 -7.03 3.98 11.41
CA GLU A 336 -7.86 3.80 12.60
C GLU A 336 -7.08 4.06 13.90
N THR A 337 -5.76 3.87 13.91
CA THR A 337 -4.93 4.11 15.09
C THR A 337 -4.57 5.58 15.23
N ASN A 338 -4.59 6.09 16.47
CA ASN A 338 -4.08 7.42 16.77
C ASN A 338 -2.56 7.51 16.46
N PRO A 339 -2.11 8.48 15.64
CA PRO A 339 -0.70 8.57 15.23
C PRO A 339 0.27 8.76 16.41
N LEU A 340 -0.16 9.39 17.50
CA LEU A 340 0.67 9.52 18.71
C LEU A 340 0.86 8.18 19.40
N LEU A 341 -0.20 7.36 19.49
CA LEU A 341 -0.11 6.02 20.07
C LEU A 341 0.80 5.13 19.23
N LEU A 342 0.69 5.19 17.90
CA LEU A 342 1.56 4.44 17.00
C LEU A 342 3.02 4.89 17.10
N ALA A 343 3.28 6.19 17.21
CA ALA A 343 4.64 6.69 17.42
C ALA A 343 5.24 6.17 18.74
N VAL A 344 4.45 6.17 19.82
CA VAL A 344 4.89 5.64 21.12
C VAL A 344 5.18 4.15 21.04
N THR A 345 4.34 3.35 20.37
CA THR A 345 4.59 1.91 20.22
C THR A 345 5.87 1.63 19.44
N VAL A 346 6.15 2.38 18.38
CA VAL A 346 7.41 2.28 17.63
C VAL A 346 8.60 2.67 18.49
N VAL A 347 8.55 3.79 19.21
CA VAL A 347 9.66 4.24 20.09
C VAL A 347 9.93 3.21 21.19
N VAL A 348 8.89 2.72 21.86
CA VAL A 348 9.01 1.67 22.89
C VAL A 348 9.61 0.39 22.29
N SER A 349 9.21 0.01 21.07
CA SER A 349 9.77 -1.17 20.38
C SER A 349 11.26 -1.02 20.05
N ILE A 350 11.70 0.18 19.65
CA ILE A 350 13.11 0.48 19.36
C ILE A 350 13.91 0.47 20.65
N VAL A 351 13.43 1.15 21.70
CA VAL A 351 14.07 1.19 23.01
C VAL A 351 14.21 -0.23 23.58
N HIS A 352 13.15 -1.05 23.46
CA HIS A 352 13.19 -2.45 23.85
C HIS A 352 14.23 -3.25 23.05
N SER A 353 14.27 -3.06 21.73
CA SER A 353 15.27 -3.71 20.85
C SER A 353 16.70 -3.31 21.22
N VAL A 354 16.93 -2.05 21.59
CA VAL A 354 18.24 -1.55 22.03
C VAL A 354 18.62 -2.13 23.39
N PHE A 355 17.71 -2.17 24.37
CA PHE A 355 17.99 -2.76 25.68
C PHE A 355 18.28 -4.26 25.58
N GLU A 356 17.54 -4.99 24.74
CA GLU A 356 17.84 -6.38 24.48
C GLU A 356 19.23 -6.54 23.82
N LEU A 357 19.58 -5.70 22.84
CA LEU A 357 20.90 -5.73 22.20
C LEU A 357 22.04 -5.42 23.19
N LEU A 358 21.85 -4.44 24.07
CA LEU A 358 22.80 -4.14 25.15
C LEU A 358 22.90 -5.28 26.17
N ALA A 359 21.78 -5.91 26.52
CA ALA A 359 21.77 -7.07 27.41
C ALA A 359 22.51 -8.28 26.80
N PHE A 360 22.39 -8.50 25.48
CA PHE A 360 23.18 -9.51 24.77
C PHE A 360 24.67 -9.18 24.74
N LYS A 361 25.03 -7.89 24.56
CA LYS A 361 26.42 -7.45 24.51
C LYS A 361 27.12 -7.53 25.88
N ASN A 362 26.40 -7.33 26.98
CA ASN A 362 26.96 -7.28 28.33
C ASN A 362 26.93 -8.63 29.08
N GLY A 363 26.53 -9.73 28.43
CA GLY A 363 26.72 -11.08 28.96
C GLY A 363 25.79 -11.53 30.10
N GLU A 364 24.77 -10.75 30.48
CA GLU A 364 23.81 -11.14 31.52
C GLU A 364 22.63 -11.95 30.95
N PHE A 365 22.92 -13.15 30.44
CA PHE A 365 21.94 -14.04 29.81
C PHE A 365 20.75 -14.39 30.73
N ASN A 366 20.95 -14.39 32.04
CA ASN A 366 19.94 -14.81 33.01
C ASN A 366 18.93 -13.69 33.41
N LYS A 367 19.30 -12.41 33.26
CA LYS A 367 18.39 -11.27 33.56
C LYS A 367 17.53 -10.88 32.35
N SER A 368 18.04 -11.11 31.14
CA SER A 368 17.31 -10.83 29.89
C SER A 368 16.02 -11.66 29.75
N CYS A 369 16.04 -12.92 30.21
CA CYS A 369 14.86 -13.80 30.20
C CYS A 369 13.72 -13.25 31.07
N HIS A 370 14.04 -12.70 32.25
CA HIS A 370 13.05 -12.13 33.17
C HIS A 370 12.44 -10.82 32.66
N ILE A 371 13.25 -9.98 31.98
CA ILE A 371 12.80 -8.72 31.38
C ILE A 371 11.94 -8.99 30.14
N SER A 372 12.30 -9.96 29.30
CA SER A 372 11.52 -10.32 28.11
C SER A 372 10.17 -10.97 28.48
N LEU A 373 10.11 -11.73 29.60
CA LEU A 373 8.86 -12.23 30.19
C LEU A 373 7.97 -11.13 30.77
N LEU A 374 8.53 -10.19 31.53
CA LEU A 374 7.80 -9.03 32.05
C LEU A 374 7.28 -8.13 30.93
N THR A 375 8.05 -7.98 29.85
CA THR A 375 7.64 -7.17 28.69
C THR A 375 6.60 -7.87 27.83
N SER A 376 6.65 -9.20 27.68
CA SER A 376 5.58 -9.98 27.04
C SER A 376 4.26 -9.91 27.83
N CYS A 377 4.33 -9.96 29.17
CA CYS A 377 3.15 -9.75 30.02
C CYS A 377 2.61 -8.32 29.90
N PHE A 378 3.48 -7.31 29.76
CA PHE A 378 3.05 -5.93 29.55
C PHE A 378 2.43 -5.73 28.15
N HIS A 379 2.96 -6.39 27.12
CA HIS A 379 2.39 -6.37 25.76
C HIS A 379 1.05 -7.11 25.66
N ALA A 380 0.90 -8.21 26.41
CA ALA A 380 -0.37 -8.95 26.55
C ALA A 380 -1.40 -8.12 27.34
N GLY A 381 -0.98 -7.44 28.40
CA GLY A 381 -1.83 -6.52 29.17
C GLY A 381 -2.25 -5.29 28.35
N LEU A 382 -1.37 -4.72 27.54
CA LEU A 382 -1.72 -3.62 26.65
C LEU A 382 -2.72 -4.06 25.57
N LYS A 383 -2.58 -5.28 25.03
CA LYS A 383 -3.54 -5.85 24.07
C LYS A 383 -4.93 -6.08 24.68
N GLN A 384 -5.03 -6.38 25.97
CA GLN A 384 -6.31 -6.52 26.69
C GLN A 384 -6.96 -5.18 27.10
N ILE A 385 -6.21 -4.09 27.03
CA ILE A 385 -6.70 -2.74 27.34
C ILE A 385 -7.06 -1.97 26.05
N LEU A 386 -6.49 -2.38 24.90
CA LEU A 386 -6.64 -1.70 23.60
C LEU A 386 -7.53 -2.44 22.60
N PHE A 387 -7.96 -3.66 22.91
CA PHE A 387 -9.04 -4.41 22.26
C PHE A 387 -10.03 -4.86 23.33
#